data_AF-A0AAD5Z955-F1
#
_entry.id   AF-A0AAD5Z955-F1
#
_cell.length_a   1.000
_cell.length_b   1.000
_cell.length_c   1.000
_cell.angle_alpha   90.00
_cell.angle_beta   90.00
_cell.angle_gamma   90.00
#
_symmetry.space_group_name_H-M   'P 1'
#
loop_
_entity.id
_entity.type
_entity.pdbx_description
1 polymer ?
#
loop_
_entity_poly.entity_id
_entity_poly.type
_entity_poly.pdbx_seq_one_letter_code
_entity_poly.pdbx_strand_id
1 'polypeptide(L)'
;MEISEISPEIDDYIKESIEVSLGLPISDKNMQLKLMALEDTQHRLQSQIFELEDRLVLAKAEANLNAQGLMRSIKDKEKILSEYAELQEQHSKLEEGFKRTVEACDELERENEELYAKLIDSSKARVDLTSQVESLNVEKEQLLVNLNKAEEEVVLLSKENKMLEREKKVLAEQFKRRQVGHDPKLPSSSSAKIKGKSGIKKSTVSGRLIDSDKEDARDPLTPINFNSPELDAFHPSV
;
A
#
# COMPACT_ATOMS: atom_id res chain seq x y z
N MET A 1 -106.24 60.33 -28.61
CA MET A 1 -105.41 59.15 -28.90
C MET A 1 -104.77 59.41 -30.24
N GLU A 2 -103.51 59.84 -30.22
CA GLU A 2 -102.71 60.04 -31.43
C GLU A 2 -102.47 58.68 -32.06
N ILE A 3 -102.87 58.53 -33.33
CA ILE A 3 -102.50 57.38 -34.14
C ILE A 3 -101.00 57.55 -34.39
N SER A 4 -100.17 56.74 -33.74
CA SER A 4 -98.73 56.76 -33.96
C SER A 4 -98.48 56.60 -35.45
N GLU A 5 -97.98 57.67 -36.09
CA GLU A 5 -97.50 57.63 -37.47
C GLU A 5 -96.39 56.58 -37.52
N ILE A 6 -96.74 55.42 -38.06
CA ILE A 6 -95.78 54.35 -38.33
C ILE A 6 -94.82 54.93 -39.37
N SER A 7 -93.52 54.90 -39.07
CA SER A 7 -92.50 55.40 -39.99
C SER A 7 -92.71 54.79 -41.38
N PRO A 8 -92.61 55.57 -42.47
CA PRO A 8 -92.85 55.07 -43.83
C PRO A 8 -91.97 53.86 -44.18
N GLU A 9 -90.80 53.76 -43.57
CA GLU A 9 -89.88 52.62 -43.72
C GLU A 9 -90.42 51.34 -43.05
N ILE A 10 -91.16 51.48 -41.96
CA ILE A 10 -91.84 50.39 -41.25
C ILE A 10 -93.12 49.99 -41.99
N ASP A 11 -93.86 50.95 -42.54
CA ASP A 11 -95.07 50.69 -43.33
C ASP A 11 -94.75 49.95 -44.64
N ASP A 12 -93.70 50.38 -45.34
CA ASP A 12 -93.16 49.68 -46.52
C ASP A 12 -92.71 48.26 -46.18
N TYR A 13 -92.02 48.07 -45.04
CA TYR A 13 -91.60 46.74 -44.57
C TYR A 13 -92.79 45.82 -44.26
N ILE A 14 -93.85 46.34 -43.61
CA ILE A 14 -95.07 45.57 -43.31
C ILE A 14 -95.76 45.15 -44.61
N LYS A 15 -95.87 46.06 -45.57
CA LYS A 15 -96.51 45.80 -46.86
C LYS A 15 -95.76 44.75 -47.67
N GLU A 16 -94.43 44.88 -47.79
CA GLU A 16 -93.61 43.90 -48.49
C GLU A 16 -93.60 42.52 -47.80
N SER A 17 -93.64 42.47 -46.47
CA SER A 17 -93.73 41.21 -45.69
C SER A 17 -95.04 40.47 -45.94
N ILE A 18 -96.15 41.20 -46.07
CA ILE A 18 -97.47 40.64 -46.43
C ILE A 18 -97.46 40.14 -47.88
N GLU A 19 -96.91 40.91 -48.82
CA GLU A 19 -96.82 40.53 -50.23
C GLU A 19 -95.97 39.26 -50.44
N VAL A 20 -94.85 39.14 -49.73
CA VAL A 20 -93.99 37.94 -49.72
C VAL A 20 -94.71 36.72 -49.14
N SER A 21 -95.46 36.89 -48.04
CA SER A 21 -96.19 35.80 -47.39
C SER A 21 -97.37 35.27 -48.23
N LEU A 22 -97.90 36.10 -49.15
CA LEU A 22 -98.98 35.76 -50.06
C LEU A 22 -98.49 35.21 -51.43
N GLY A 23 -97.18 35.10 -51.64
CA GLY A 23 -96.59 34.61 -52.89
C GLY A 23 -96.73 35.56 -54.07
N LEU A 24 -96.90 36.86 -53.81
CA LEU A 24 -96.97 37.89 -54.85
C LEU A 24 -95.56 38.23 -55.39
N PRO A 25 -95.45 38.71 -56.65
CA PRO A 25 -94.15 39.06 -57.24
C PRO A 25 -93.45 40.15 -56.44
N ILE A 26 -92.18 39.93 -56.11
CA ILE A 26 -91.35 40.89 -55.38
C ILE A 26 -91.19 42.17 -56.22
N SER A 27 -91.33 43.33 -55.60
CA SER A 27 -91.06 44.63 -56.25
C SER A 27 -89.60 44.73 -56.72
N ASP A 28 -89.39 45.26 -57.92
CA ASP A 28 -88.06 45.43 -58.53
C ASP A 28 -87.07 46.16 -57.61
N LYS A 29 -87.56 47.14 -56.83
CA LYS A 29 -86.76 47.91 -55.88
C LYS A 29 -86.17 47.03 -54.76
N ASN A 30 -86.95 46.12 -54.20
CA ASN A 30 -86.50 45.21 -53.14
C ASN A 30 -85.49 44.19 -53.69
N MET A 31 -85.72 43.68 -54.90
CA MET A 31 -84.78 42.79 -55.58
C MET A 31 -83.43 43.47 -55.82
N GLN A 32 -83.41 44.72 -56.25
CA GLN A 32 -82.18 45.51 -56.44
C GLN A 32 -81.44 45.75 -55.11
N LEU A 33 -82.14 46.09 -54.04
CA LEU A 33 -81.52 46.29 -52.72
C LEU A 33 -80.89 44.99 -52.18
N LYS A 34 -81.58 43.85 -52.34
CA LYS A 34 -81.03 42.55 -51.96
C LYS A 34 -79.81 42.17 -52.81
N LEU A 35 -79.81 42.51 -54.10
CA LEU A 35 -78.68 42.28 -54.98
C LEU A 35 -77.46 43.08 -54.53
N MET A 36 -77.61 44.39 -54.28
CA MET A 36 -76.52 45.24 -53.78
C MET A 36 -75.99 44.75 -52.42
N ALA A 37 -76.88 44.42 -51.48
CA ALA A 37 -76.47 43.89 -50.18
C ALA A 37 -75.71 42.56 -50.31
N LEU A 38 -76.13 41.68 -51.24
CA LEU A 38 -75.42 40.44 -51.52
C LEU A 38 -74.04 40.69 -52.13
N GLU A 39 -73.93 41.59 -53.12
CA GLU A 39 -72.67 41.98 -53.75
C GLU A 39 -71.66 42.54 -52.71
N ASP A 40 -72.12 43.41 -51.81
CA ASP A 40 -71.30 43.94 -50.71
C ASP A 40 -70.82 42.83 -49.76
N THR A 41 -71.70 41.90 -49.40
CA THR A 41 -71.31 40.76 -48.55
C THR A 41 -70.32 39.84 -49.26
N GLN A 42 -70.48 39.63 -50.56
CA GLN A 42 -69.58 38.83 -51.37
C GLN A 42 -68.19 39.46 -51.42
N HIS A 43 -68.09 40.77 -51.67
CA HIS A 43 -66.81 41.48 -51.64
C HIS A 43 -66.14 41.39 -50.27
N ARG A 44 -66.90 41.57 -49.18
CA ARG A 44 -66.35 41.43 -47.82
C ARG A 44 -65.83 40.02 -47.55
N LEU A 45 -66.58 38.98 -47.94
CA LEU A 45 -66.16 37.59 -47.79
C LEU A 45 -64.92 37.27 -48.63
N GLN A 46 -64.85 37.79 -49.86
CA GLN A 46 -63.66 37.63 -50.71
C GLN A 46 -62.43 38.25 -50.07
N SER A 47 -62.52 39.47 -49.53
CA SER A 47 -61.41 40.11 -48.81
C SER A 47 -60.96 39.27 -47.61
N GLN A 48 -61.89 38.74 -46.82
CA GLN A 48 -61.57 37.86 -45.69
C GLN A 48 -60.90 36.55 -46.13
N ILE A 49 -61.32 35.97 -47.25
CA ILE A 49 -60.71 34.76 -47.81
C ILE A 49 -59.24 35.03 -48.16
N PHE A 50 -58.94 36.13 -48.85
CA PHE A 50 -57.56 36.49 -49.19
C PHE A 50 -56.68 36.70 -47.94
N GLU A 51 -57.18 37.42 -46.94
CA GLU A 51 -56.46 37.61 -45.67
C GLU A 51 -56.19 36.28 -44.95
N LEU A 52 -57.16 35.37 -44.96
CA LEU A 52 -57.00 34.05 -44.35
C LEU A 52 -56.02 33.16 -45.12
N GLU A 53 -56.01 33.24 -46.45
CA GLU A 53 -55.05 32.54 -47.30
C GLU A 53 -53.61 33.00 -47.02
N ASP A 54 -53.38 34.32 -46.93
CA ASP A 54 -52.07 34.88 -46.59
C ASP A 54 -51.61 34.43 -45.19
N ARG A 55 -52.52 34.49 -44.20
CA ARG A 55 -52.22 34.00 -42.84
C ARG A 55 -51.90 32.52 -42.82
N LEU A 56 -52.60 31.71 -43.61
CA LEU A 56 -52.34 30.28 -43.72
C LEU A 56 -50.97 30.00 -44.33
N VAL A 57 -50.57 30.76 -45.36
CA VAL A 57 -49.24 30.64 -45.98
C VAL A 57 -48.15 30.99 -44.95
N LEU A 58 -48.30 32.09 -44.22
CA LEU A 58 -47.36 32.49 -43.18
C LEU A 58 -47.26 31.45 -42.06
N ALA A 59 -48.41 30.98 -41.55
CA ALA A 59 -48.44 29.95 -40.51
C ALA A 59 -47.78 28.64 -40.96
N LYS A 60 -47.96 28.25 -42.23
CA LYS A 60 -47.29 27.07 -42.81
C LYS A 60 -45.79 27.26 -42.91
N ALA A 61 -45.33 28.42 -43.35
CA ALA A 61 -43.90 28.73 -43.44
C ALA A 61 -43.25 28.73 -42.04
N GLU A 62 -43.89 29.37 -41.07
CA GLU A 62 -43.44 29.41 -39.67
C GLU A 62 -43.40 28.00 -39.06
N ALA A 63 -44.47 27.21 -39.21
CA ALA A 63 -44.50 25.83 -38.73
C ALA A 63 -43.40 24.96 -39.35
N ASN A 64 -43.09 25.15 -40.64
CA ASN A 64 -42.02 24.43 -41.32
C ASN A 64 -40.64 24.79 -40.74
N LEU A 65 -40.35 26.09 -40.58
CA LEU A 65 -39.09 26.55 -40.00
C LEU A 65 -38.92 26.06 -38.56
N ASN A 66 -39.99 26.11 -37.76
CA ASN A 66 -39.99 25.61 -36.39
C ASN A 66 -39.74 24.10 -36.34
N ALA A 67 -40.39 23.31 -37.21
CA ALA A 67 -40.16 21.87 -37.31
C ALA A 67 -38.71 21.55 -37.71
N GLN A 68 -38.14 22.28 -38.68
CA GLN A 68 -36.74 22.13 -39.06
C GLN A 68 -35.79 22.48 -37.93
N GLY A 69 -36.04 23.58 -37.20
CA GLY A 69 -35.24 24.00 -36.05
C GLY A 69 -35.25 22.94 -34.94
N LEU A 70 -36.43 22.40 -34.63
CA LEU A 70 -36.59 21.34 -33.64
C LEU A 70 -35.83 20.07 -34.05
N MET A 71 -35.92 19.65 -35.31
CA MET A 71 -35.17 18.48 -35.80
C MET A 71 -33.66 18.65 -35.66
N ARG A 72 -33.11 19.83 -35.98
CA ARG A 72 -31.68 20.11 -35.78
C ARG A 72 -31.31 20.03 -34.30
N SER A 73 -32.10 20.65 -33.43
CA SER A 73 -31.87 20.62 -31.98
C SER A 73 -31.89 19.19 -31.41
N ILE A 74 -32.81 18.34 -31.88
CA ILE A 74 -32.86 16.93 -31.47
C ILE A 74 -31.59 16.21 -31.92
N LYS A 75 -31.18 16.37 -33.17
CA LYS A 75 -29.96 15.73 -33.70
C LYS A 75 -28.70 16.16 -32.94
N ASP A 76 -28.58 17.44 -32.64
CA ASP A 76 -27.45 17.97 -31.88
C ASP A 76 -27.45 17.40 -30.44
N LYS A 77 -28.63 17.26 -29.83
CA LYS A 77 -28.77 16.65 -28.51
C LYS A 77 -28.39 15.17 -28.52
N GLU A 78 -28.79 14.40 -29.52
CA GLU A 78 -28.42 13.00 -29.70
C GLU A 78 -26.90 12.84 -29.89
N LYS A 79 -26.28 13.74 -30.66
CA LYS A 79 -24.83 13.78 -30.84
C LYS A 79 -24.11 14.03 -29.50
N ILE A 80 -24.53 15.06 -28.75
CA ILE A 80 -23.94 15.37 -27.44
C ILE A 80 -24.10 14.21 -26.46
N LEU A 81 -25.25 13.53 -26.46
CA LEU A 81 -25.47 12.35 -25.60
C LEU A 81 -24.52 11.20 -25.96
N SER A 82 -24.24 11.01 -27.25
CA SER A 82 -23.29 9.98 -27.72
C SER A 82 -21.86 10.33 -27.29
N GLU A 83 -21.44 11.58 -27.51
CA GLU A 83 -20.12 12.08 -27.07
C GLU A 83 -19.97 12.01 -25.54
N TYR A 84 -21.03 12.28 -24.78
CA TYR A 84 -21.04 12.17 -23.32
C TYR A 84 -20.87 10.70 -22.87
N ALA A 85 -21.53 9.76 -23.52
CA ALA A 85 -21.39 8.34 -23.23
C ALA A 85 -19.96 7.83 -23.50
N GLU A 86 -19.36 8.26 -24.61
CA GLU A 86 -17.96 7.95 -24.92
C GLU A 86 -17.01 8.55 -23.87
N LEU A 87 -17.21 9.81 -23.50
CA LEU A 87 -16.39 10.47 -22.48
C LEU A 87 -16.50 9.77 -21.11
N GLN A 88 -17.70 9.34 -20.74
CA GLN A 88 -17.94 8.58 -19.51
C GLN A 88 -17.17 7.25 -19.53
N GLU A 89 -17.17 6.54 -20.65
CA GLU A 89 -16.41 5.30 -20.80
C GLU A 89 -14.90 5.54 -20.66
N GLN A 90 -14.37 6.62 -21.25
CA GLN A 90 -12.96 7.00 -21.09
C GLN A 90 -12.63 7.36 -19.63
N HIS A 91 -13.53 8.07 -18.94
CA HIS A 91 -13.35 8.40 -17.53
C HIS A 91 -13.24 7.14 -16.67
N SER A 92 -14.15 6.18 -16.84
CA SER A 92 -14.11 4.92 -16.10
C SER A 92 -12.84 4.12 -16.38
N LYS A 93 -12.38 4.06 -17.64
CA LYS A 93 -11.09 3.41 -17.98
C LYS A 93 -9.90 4.10 -17.31
N LEU A 94 -9.90 5.43 -17.28
CA LEU A 94 -8.84 6.21 -16.65
C LEU A 94 -8.84 6.02 -15.13
N GLU A 95 -9.99 6.03 -14.48
CA GLU A 95 -10.14 5.77 -13.05
C GLU A 95 -9.62 4.38 -12.66
N GLU A 96 -9.97 3.35 -13.43
CA GLU A 96 -9.44 2.00 -13.21
C GLU A 96 -7.93 1.93 -13.43
N GLY A 97 -7.43 2.62 -14.46
CA GLY A 97 -5.99 2.71 -14.73
C GLY A 97 -5.25 3.37 -13.57
N PHE A 98 -5.76 4.50 -13.08
CA PHE A 98 -5.21 5.22 -11.94
C PHE A 98 -5.22 4.35 -10.67
N LYS A 99 -6.33 3.67 -10.39
CA LYS A 99 -6.44 2.74 -9.25
C LYS A 99 -5.36 1.65 -9.32
N ARG A 100 -5.19 1.01 -10.47
CA ARG A 100 -4.15 -0.01 -10.69
C ARG A 100 -2.74 0.55 -10.50
N THR A 101 -2.48 1.78 -10.95
CA THR A 101 -1.16 2.41 -10.74
C THR A 101 -0.88 2.74 -9.28
N VAL A 102 -1.89 3.16 -8.52
CA VAL A 102 -1.75 3.41 -7.08
C VAL A 102 -1.46 2.09 -6.35
N GLU A 103 -2.23 1.04 -6.62
CA GLU A 103 -2.00 -0.30 -6.05
C GLU A 103 -0.58 -0.83 -6.35
N ALA A 104 -0.06 -0.59 -7.56
CA ALA A 104 1.30 -0.96 -7.93
C ALA A 104 2.37 -0.13 -7.20
N CYS A 105 2.12 1.16 -6.95
CA CYS A 105 3.02 2.00 -6.15
C CYS A 105 3.07 1.52 -4.70
N ASP A 106 1.92 1.19 -4.09
CA ASP A 106 1.84 0.68 -2.72
C ASP A 106 2.57 -0.67 -2.57
N GLU A 107 2.54 -1.51 -3.61
CA GLU A 107 3.31 -2.77 -3.64
C GLU A 107 4.81 -2.50 -3.67
N LEU A 108 5.27 -1.61 -4.55
CA LEU A 108 6.68 -1.25 -4.67
C LEU A 108 7.21 -0.60 -3.40
N GLU A 109 6.40 0.23 -2.73
CA GLU A 109 6.77 0.82 -1.43
C GLU A 109 7.03 -0.28 -0.38
N ARG A 110 6.13 -1.27 -0.29
CA ARG A 110 6.27 -2.39 0.63
C ARG A 110 7.50 -3.27 0.33
N GLU A 111 7.74 -3.58 -0.94
CA GLU A 111 8.95 -4.32 -1.36
C GLU A 111 10.22 -3.55 -0.99
N ASN A 112 10.20 -2.22 -1.17
CA ASN A 112 11.34 -1.37 -0.85
C ASN A 112 11.61 -1.35 0.67
N GLU A 113 10.58 -1.23 1.50
CA GLU A 113 10.70 -1.35 2.97
C GLU A 113 11.28 -2.70 3.40
N GLU A 114 10.83 -3.80 2.78
CA GLU A 114 11.36 -5.14 3.07
C GLU A 114 12.84 -5.26 2.66
N LEU A 115 13.22 -4.71 1.50
CA LEU A 115 14.62 -4.67 1.05
C LEU A 115 15.49 -3.82 1.98
N TYR A 116 15.00 -2.67 2.44
CA TYR A 116 15.70 -1.85 3.43
C TYR A 116 15.91 -2.60 4.75
N ALA A 117 14.90 -3.29 5.27
CA ALA A 117 15.03 -4.09 6.47
C ALA A 117 16.09 -5.20 6.31
N LYS A 118 16.04 -5.96 5.22
CA LYS A 118 17.05 -6.99 4.89
C LYS A 118 18.46 -6.42 4.79
N LEU A 119 18.60 -5.24 4.20
CA LEU A 119 19.89 -4.57 4.06
C LEU A 119 20.46 -4.17 5.42
N ILE A 120 19.63 -3.63 6.32
CA ILE A 120 20.03 -3.27 7.69
C ILE A 120 20.50 -4.52 8.44
N ASP A 121 19.72 -5.61 8.41
CA ASP A 121 20.07 -6.86 9.07
C ASP A 121 21.38 -7.47 8.54
N SER A 122 21.55 -7.49 7.22
CA SER A 122 22.79 -7.93 6.58
C SER A 122 23.98 -7.05 6.98
N SER A 123 23.77 -5.73 7.06
CA SER A 123 24.80 -4.80 7.49
C SER A 123 25.21 -5.06 8.94
N LYS A 124 24.25 -5.27 9.84
CA LYS A 124 24.51 -5.63 11.24
C LYS A 124 25.29 -6.93 11.35
N ALA A 125 24.87 -7.97 10.64
CA ALA A 125 25.59 -9.25 10.62
C ALA A 125 27.04 -9.11 10.14
N ARG A 126 27.30 -8.23 9.15
CA ARG A 126 28.68 -7.93 8.71
C ARG A 126 29.50 -7.21 9.78
N VAL A 127 28.91 -6.28 10.52
CA VAL A 127 29.59 -5.60 11.64
C VAL A 127 29.95 -6.61 12.73
N ASP A 128 29.01 -7.46 13.12
CA ASP A 128 29.23 -8.51 14.12
C ASP A 128 30.35 -9.46 13.70
N LEU A 129 30.34 -9.93 12.44
CA LEU A 129 31.39 -10.77 11.89
C LEU A 129 32.75 -10.05 11.86
N THR A 130 32.78 -8.76 11.52
CA THR A 130 34.01 -7.97 11.50
C THR A 130 34.63 -7.91 12.90
N SER A 131 33.82 -7.66 13.93
CA SER A 131 34.30 -7.65 15.32
C SER A 131 34.86 -9.01 15.79
N GLN A 132 34.23 -10.11 15.36
CA GLN A 132 34.73 -11.46 15.66
C GLN A 132 36.07 -11.73 14.98
N VAL A 133 36.22 -11.33 13.71
CA VAL A 133 37.49 -11.47 12.99
C VAL A 133 38.61 -10.66 13.66
N GLU A 134 38.32 -9.43 14.10
CA GLU A 134 39.28 -8.61 14.84
C GLU A 134 39.69 -9.27 16.16
N SER A 135 38.73 -9.76 16.95
CA SER A 135 39.00 -10.48 18.21
C SER A 135 39.85 -11.72 17.99
N LEU A 136 39.54 -12.54 16.98
CA LEU A 136 40.32 -13.73 16.64
C LEU A 136 41.73 -13.39 16.15
N ASN A 137 41.90 -12.28 15.44
CA ASN A 137 43.23 -11.84 15.02
C ASN A 137 44.09 -11.44 16.22
N VAL A 138 43.52 -10.73 17.19
CA VAL A 138 44.21 -10.41 18.46
C VAL A 138 44.59 -11.69 19.22
N GLU A 139 43.68 -12.65 19.34
CA GLU A 139 43.96 -13.94 20.01
C GLU A 139 45.08 -14.70 19.29
N LYS A 140 45.04 -14.75 17.95
CA LYS A 140 46.09 -15.38 17.13
C LYS A 140 47.45 -14.74 17.36
N GLU A 141 47.54 -13.41 17.38
CA GLU A 141 48.79 -12.69 17.65
C GLU A 141 49.33 -13.02 19.05
N GLN A 142 48.45 -13.06 20.06
CA GLN A 142 48.82 -13.44 21.41
C GLN A 142 49.34 -14.88 21.51
N LEU A 143 48.70 -15.82 20.80
CA LEU A 143 49.15 -17.22 20.74
C LEU A 143 50.52 -17.36 20.07
N LEU A 144 50.80 -16.59 19.02
CA LEU A 144 52.11 -16.58 18.36
C LEU A 144 53.22 -16.11 19.31
N VAL A 145 52.97 -15.06 20.09
CA VAL A 145 53.93 -14.57 21.11
C VAL A 145 54.17 -15.64 22.18
N ASN A 146 53.12 -16.29 22.67
CA ASN A 146 53.22 -17.34 23.68
C ASN A 146 54.01 -18.55 23.15
N LEU A 147 53.77 -18.95 21.88
CA LEU A 147 54.49 -20.03 21.24
C LEU A 147 56.00 -19.73 21.15
N ASN A 148 56.38 -18.55 20.63
CA ASN A 148 57.79 -18.17 20.53
C ASN A 148 58.48 -18.16 21.91
N LYS A 149 57.80 -17.65 22.94
CA LYS A 149 58.33 -17.67 24.31
C LYS A 149 58.53 -19.09 24.84
N ALA A 150 57.59 -20.00 24.58
CA ALA A 150 57.73 -21.40 24.99
C ALA A 150 58.88 -22.10 24.24
N GLU A 151 59.07 -21.81 22.95
CA GLU A 151 60.20 -22.31 22.17
C GLU A 151 61.55 -21.82 22.73
N GLU A 152 61.66 -20.55 23.11
CA GLU A 152 62.86 -19.98 23.76
C GLU A 152 63.16 -20.66 25.11
N GLU A 153 62.13 -20.89 25.93
CA GLU A 153 62.26 -21.57 27.23
C GLU A 153 62.77 -23.01 27.07
N VAL A 154 62.24 -23.77 26.09
CA VAL A 154 62.72 -25.12 25.78
C VAL A 154 64.21 -25.12 25.41
N VAL A 155 64.66 -24.13 24.64
CA VAL A 155 66.08 -23.98 24.28
C VAL A 155 66.94 -23.72 25.52
N LEU A 156 66.49 -22.85 26.43
CA LEU A 156 67.20 -22.57 27.69
C LEU A 156 67.25 -23.81 28.59
N LEU A 157 66.12 -24.48 28.80
CA LEU A 157 66.04 -25.71 29.60
C LEU A 157 66.89 -26.85 29.00
N SER A 158 66.97 -26.96 27.67
CA SER A 158 67.86 -27.93 27.01
C SER A 158 69.33 -27.65 27.32
N LYS A 159 69.75 -26.38 27.32
CA LYS A 159 71.11 -25.99 27.69
C LYS A 159 71.40 -26.30 29.16
N GLU A 160 70.47 -25.97 30.05
CA GLU A 160 70.57 -26.26 31.49
C GLU A 160 70.66 -27.76 31.75
N ASN A 161 69.79 -28.57 31.13
CA ASN A 161 69.83 -30.03 31.24
C ASN A 161 71.18 -30.61 30.79
N LYS A 162 71.75 -30.09 29.70
CA LYS A 162 73.10 -30.50 29.27
C LYS A 162 74.17 -30.16 30.32
N MET A 163 74.05 -29.05 31.04
CA MET A 163 74.98 -28.69 32.12
C MET A 163 74.82 -29.62 33.33
N LEU A 164 73.59 -29.83 33.79
CA LEU A 164 73.27 -30.74 34.89
C LEU A 164 73.72 -32.18 34.60
N GLU A 165 73.60 -32.65 33.36
CA GLU A 165 74.03 -33.99 32.98
C GLU A 165 75.56 -34.15 33.04
N ARG A 166 76.31 -33.10 32.69
CA ARG A 166 77.77 -33.08 32.89
C ARG A 166 78.12 -33.12 34.38
N GLU A 167 77.46 -32.32 35.22
CA GLU A 167 77.69 -32.32 36.67
C GLU A 167 77.33 -33.65 37.31
N LYS A 168 76.18 -34.24 36.96
CA LYS A 168 75.75 -35.56 37.40
C LYS A 168 76.79 -36.63 37.05
N LYS A 169 77.34 -36.58 35.84
CA LYS A 169 78.42 -37.49 35.41
C LYS A 169 79.66 -37.32 36.27
N VAL A 170 80.11 -36.08 36.52
CA VAL A 170 81.24 -35.78 37.40
C VAL A 170 81.02 -36.30 38.82
N LEU A 171 79.84 -36.05 39.40
CA LEU A 171 79.47 -36.54 40.74
C LEU A 171 79.44 -38.07 40.80
N ALA A 172 78.91 -38.74 39.78
CA ALA A 172 78.87 -40.20 39.70
C ALA A 172 80.29 -40.80 39.63
N GLU A 173 81.20 -40.19 38.87
CA GLU A 173 82.61 -40.58 38.82
C GLU A 173 83.29 -40.37 40.18
N GLN A 174 83.02 -39.26 40.86
CA GLN A 174 83.54 -38.99 42.20
C GLN A 174 83.03 -40.00 43.23
N PHE A 175 81.76 -40.38 43.17
CA PHE A 175 81.16 -41.39 44.05
C PHE A 175 81.75 -42.78 43.81
N LYS A 176 81.93 -43.19 42.54
CA LYS A 176 82.62 -44.44 42.20
C LYS A 176 84.04 -44.47 42.76
N ARG A 177 84.81 -43.38 42.63
CA ARG A 177 86.14 -43.27 43.23
C ARG A 177 86.13 -43.43 44.76
N ARG A 178 85.09 -42.95 45.44
CA ARG A 178 84.89 -43.15 46.89
C ARG A 178 84.47 -44.58 47.25
N GLN A 179 83.79 -45.32 46.37
CA GLN A 179 83.41 -46.73 46.58
C GLN A 179 84.53 -47.74 46.28
N VAL A 180 85.46 -47.45 45.35
CA VAL A 180 86.57 -48.36 44.97
C VAL A 180 87.65 -48.49 46.07
N GLY A 181 87.48 -47.81 47.22
CA GLY A 181 88.28 -47.98 48.43
C GLY A 181 87.73 -49.00 49.45
N HIS A 182 86.65 -49.74 49.15
CA HIS A 182 86.13 -50.75 50.08
C HIS A 182 85.71 -52.04 49.35
N ASP A 183 86.51 -53.10 49.53
CA ASP A 183 86.11 -54.48 49.26
C ASP A 183 85.29 -55.07 50.44
N PRO A 184 84.45 -56.10 50.19
CA PRO A 184 83.25 -56.41 50.97
C PRO A 184 83.33 -57.75 51.74
N LYS A 185 82.52 -57.92 52.79
CA LYS A 185 82.15 -59.24 53.34
C LYS A 185 80.74 -59.26 53.97
N LEU A 186 79.88 -60.08 53.35
CA LEU A 186 78.56 -60.63 53.74
C LEU A 186 78.72 -61.63 54.94
N PRO A 187 77.69 -62.27 55.59
CA PRO A 187 76.33 -62.57 55.12
C PRO A 187 75.15 -62.67 56.17
N SER A 188 73.97 -62.97 55.62
CA SER A 188 72.92 -63.90 56.10
C SER A 188 71.78 -63.49 57.06
N SER A 189 70.56 -63.60 56.47
CA SER A 189 69.30 -64.17 57.01
C SER A 189 68.56 -63.39 58.11
N SER A 190 67.22 -63.38 58.22
CA SER A 190 66.22 -64.40 57.90
C SER A 190 64.80 -63.78 57.80
N SER A 191 63.92 -64.49 57.07
CA SER A 191 62.49 -64.24 56.88
C SER A 191 61.67 -64.14 58.19
N ALA A 192 60.64 -63.27 58.18
CA ALA A 192 59.39 -63.51 58.92
C ALA A 192 58.19 -62.80 58.25
N LYS A 193 57.14 -63.58 58.02
CA LYS A 193 55.75 -63.18 57.68
C LYS A 193 55.10 -62.46 58.87
N ILE A 194 54.22 -61.48 58.63
CA ILE A 194 52.99 -61.03 59.35
C ILE A 194 52.46 -59.86 58.48
N LYS A 195 51.32 -59.84 57.76
CA LYS A 195 49.89 -60.12 57.99
C LYS A 195 49.20 -59.17 59.00
N GLY A 196 48.41 -58.22 58.48
CA GLY A 196 47.35 -57.49 59.20
C GLY A 196 47.56 -55.97 59.23
N LYS A 197 46.78 -55.17 58.47
CA LYS A 197 45.42 -54.65 58.73
C LYS A 197 45.37 -53.44 59.69
N SER A 198 45.17 -52.25 59.12
CA SER A 198 44.19 -51.19 59.47
C SER A 198 44.63 -49.90 58.75
N GLY A 199 43.84 -49.12 58.01
CA GLY A 199 42.40 -48.91 58.00
C GLY A 199 42.10 -47.57 58.67
N ILE A 200 41.41 -46.66 57.94
CA ILE A 200 40.59 -45.47 58.34
C ILE A 200 41.07 -44.19 57.64
N LYS A 201 40.27 -43.42 56.86
CA LYS A 201 38.88 -43.49 56.40
C LYS A 201 38.79 -42.68 55.08
N LYS A 202 38.28 -43.28 54.00
CA LYS A 202 37.59 -42.55 52.93
C LYS A 202 36.21 -43.19 52.81
N SER A 203 35.17 -42.43 53.13
CA SER A 203 33.78 -42.84 53.01
C SER A 203 33.34 -42.77 51.56
N THR A 204 32.82 -43.90 51.06
CA THR A 204 31.52 -44.09 50.38
C THR A 204 31.02 -42.91 49.51
N VAL A 205 30.64 -43.08 48.25
CA VAL A 205 29.57 -43.96 47.75
C VAL A 205 29.71 -44.22 46.24
N SER A 206 29.49 -45.50 45.89
CA SER A 206 28.85 -46.08 44.71
C SER A 206 28.70 -45.25 43.43
N GLY A 207 29.18 -45.83 42.33
CA GLY A 207 28.94 -45.34 40.99
C GLY A 207 27.48 -45.31 40.58
N ARG A 208 27.21 -44.45 39.60
CA ARG A 208 26.16 -44.59 38.60
C ARG A 208 26.71 -44.11 37.26
N LEU A 209 26.57 -44.97 36.26
CA LEU A 209 26.42 -44.60 34.86
C LEU A 209 25.35 -43.50 34.76
N ILE A 210 25.68 -42.34 34.20
CA ILE A 210 24.76 -41.33 33.66
C ILE A 210 25.54 -40.70 32.50
N ASP A 211 25.34 -41.17 31.28
CA ASP A 211 24.36 -40.64 30.32
C ASP A 211 24.64 -39.16 29.99
N SER A 212 25.18 -38.93 28.81
CA SER A 212 25.43 -37.60 28.28
C SER A 212 24.12 -37.04 27.75
N ASP A 213 23.30 -36.50 28.64
CA ASP A 213 22.20 -35.65 28.24
C ASP A 213 21.99 -34.49 29.22
N LYS A 214 22.05 -33.29 28.63
CA LYS A 214 21.56 -32.00 29.11
C LYS A 214 22.18 -31.46 30.40
N GLU A 215 23.14 -30.55 30.24
CA GLU A 215 23.25 -29.43 31.19
C GLU A 215 22.55 -28.20 30.62
N ASP A 216 21.63 -27.75 31.45
CA ASP A 216 20.83 -26.54 31.36
C ASP A 216 21.64 -25.29 31.10
N ALA A 217 20.98 -24.39 30.37
CA ALA A 217 21.31 -22.99 30.23
C ALA A 217 21.68 -22.38 31.59
N ARG A 218 22.95 -22.01 31.75
CA ARG A 218 23.32 -21.00 32.73
C ARG A 218 23.05 -19.65 32.10
N ASP A 219 22.01 -18.99 32.62
CA ASP A 219 21.73 -17.58 32.33
C ASP A 219 22.97 -16.73 32.64
N PRO A 220 23.41 -15.84 31.73
CA PRO A 220 24.48 -14.92 32.03
C PRO A 220 24.01 -13.85 33.01
N LEU A 221 24.87 -13.57 34.00
CA LEU A 221 24.67 -12.56 35.04
C LEU A 221 24.41 -11.17 34.42
N THR A 222 23.40 -10.49 34.96
CA THR A 222 22.98 -9.12 34.62
C THR A 222 24.13 -8.12 34.77
N PRO A 223 24.30 -7.15 33.84
CA PRO A 223 25.32 -6.12 33.99
C PRO A 223 25.00 -5.15 35.13
N ILE A 224 26.07 -4.75 35.83
CA ILE A 224 26.08 -3.78 36.93
C ILE A 224 25.74 -2.39 36.37
N ASN A 225 24.67 -1.82 36.91
CA ASN A 225 24.16 -0.48 36.60
C ASN A 225 25.13 0.60 37.08
N PHE A 226 25.70 1.39 36.17
CA PHE A 226 26.39 2.64 36.49
C PHE A 226 25.37 3.79 36.47
N ASN A 227 25.13 4.37 37.63
CA ASN A 227 24.34 5.59 37.78
C ASN A 227 25.00 6.81 37.13
N SER A 228 24.18 7.63 36.46
CA SER A 228 24.15 9.12 36.41
C SER A 228 24.13 9.69 34.97
N PRO A 229 23.67 10.94 34.75
CA PRO A 229 22.43 11.59 35.19
C PRO A 229 21.60 12.17 34.00
N GLU A 230 20.38 12.63 34.30
CA GLU A 230 19.51 13.58 33.59
C GLU A 230 20.12 14.37 32.41
N LEU A 231 19.48 14.29 31.24
CA LEU A 231 19.45 15.37 30.25
C LEU A 231 18.05 15.43 29.62
N ASP A 232 17.41 16.57 29.88
CA ASP A 232 16.13 17.03 29.36
C ASP A 232 15.99 16.88 27.84
N ALA A 233 14.87 16.33 27.39
CA ALA A 233 14.40 16.50 26.01
C ALA A 233 12.92 16.89 26.00
N PHE A 234 12.75 18.19 25.76
CA PHE A 234 11.56 18.90 25.33
C PHE A 234 10.63 18.11 24.39
N HIS A 235 9.33 18.24 24.65
CA HIS A 235 8.25 18.13 23.65
C HIS A 235 8.49 19.07 22.46
N PRO A 236 7.98 18.72 21.26
CA PRO A 236 6.75 19.41 20.85
C PRO A 236 5.71 18.49 20.20
N SER A 237 4.47 18.94 20.38
CA SER A 237 3.21 18.45 19.83
C SER A 237 3.15 18.48 18.30
N VAL A 238 2.40 17.53 17.75
CA VAL A 238 1.55 17.71 16.55
C VAL A 238 0.17 17.21 16.92
#